data_AF-A0AAU4WP73-F1
#
_entry.id   AF-A0AAU4WP73-F1
#
_cell.length_a   1.000
_cell.length_b   1.000
_cell.length_c   1.000
_cell.angle_alpha   90.00
_cell.angle_beta   90.00
_cell.angle_gamma   90.00
#
_symmetry.space_group_name_H-M   'P 1'
#
loop_
_entity.id
_entity.type
_entity.pdbx_description
1 polymer ?
#
loop_
_entity_poly.entity_id
_entity_poly.type
_entity_poly.pdbx_seq_one_letter_code
_entity_poly.pdbx_strand_id
1 'polypeptide(L)' 'MWLNSFALGRYWERGPQRTLYAPAPVWRVGLNELVILELHRPGERIELCDVADLDPTDPGPTG' A
#
# COMPACT_ATOMS: atom_id res chain seq x y z
N MET A 1 -5.06 4.95 -1.17
CA MET A 1 -4.45 4.78 -2.51
C MET A 1 -5.47 4.15 -3.44
N TRP A 2 -5.50 4.57 -4.70
CA TRP A 2 -6.36 4.00 -5.73
C TRP A 2 -5.53 3.53 -6.92
N LEU A 3 -5.87 2.37 -7.47
CA LEU A 3 -5.35 1.84 -8.74
C LEU A 3 -6.51 1.72 -9.71
N ASN A 4 -6.45 2.40 -10.86
CA ASN A 4 -7.51 2.36 -11.88
C ASN A 4 -8.92 2.61 -11.28
N SER A 5 -9.04 3.63 -10.41
CA SER A 5 -10.24 3.99 -9.65
C SER A 5 -10.70 2.99 -8.56
N PHE A 6 -10.01 1.88 -8.36
CA PHE A 6 -10.27 0.94 -7.27
C PHE A 6 -9.50 1.34 -6.01
N ALA A 7 -10.18 1.49 -4.88
CA ALA A 7 -9.57 1.85 -3.60
C ALA A 7 -8.83 0.64 -3.00
N LEU A 8 -7.51 0.71 -2.89
CA LEU A 8 -6.67 -0.36 -2.31
C LEU A 8 -6.68 -0.34 -0.78
N GLY A 9 -7.04 0.79 -0.18
CA GLY A 9 -7.06 0.99 1.26
C GLY A 9 -6.25 2.19 1.73
N ARG A 10 -6.02 2.23 3.04
CA ARG A 10 -5.23 3.25 3.74
C ARG A 10 -3.82 2.73 3.98
N TYR A 11 -2.84 3.62 3.91
CA TYR A 11 -1.48 3.35 4.37
C TYR A 11 -1.16 4.32 5.51
N TRP A 12 -0.22 3.93 6.37
CA TRP A 12 0.35 4.78 7.41
C TRP A 12 1.78 4.31 7.69
N GLU A 13 2.74 5.24 7.77
CA GLU A 13 4.15 4.96 8.09
C GLU A 13 4.38 4.22 9.42
N ARG A 14 3.42 4.26 10.36
CA ARG A 14 3.52 3.59 11.67
C ARG A 14 3.46 2.06 11.62
N GLY A 15 3.01 1.47 10.50
CA GLY A 15 2.87 0.02 10.40
C GLY A 15 1.69 -0.55 11.23
N PRO A 16 1.58 -1.88 11.38
CA PRO A 16 2.54 -2.87 10.89
C PRO A 16 2.44 -3.02 9.35
N GLN A 17 1.26 -2.81 8.77
CA GLN A 17 1.07 -2.83 7.32
C GLN A 17 1.91 -1.75 6.60
N ARG A 18 2.88 -2.17 5.78
CA ARG A 18 3.71 -1.27 4.95
C ARG A 18 3.35 -1.30 3.46
N THR A 19 2.73 -2.39 3.02
CA THR A 19 2.30 -2.59 1.62
C THR A 19 0.78 -2.68 1.49
N LEU A 20 0.26 -2.33 0.31
CA LEU A 20 -1.14 -2.51 -0.05
C LEU A 20 -1.24 -3.57 -1.15
N TYR A 21 -2.10 -4.56 -0.94
CA TYR A 21 -2.37 -5.60 -1.95
C TYR A 21 -3.09 -4.98 -3.16
N ALA A 22 -2.58 -5.25 -4.36
CA ALA A 22 -3.18 -4.85 -5.63
C ALA A 22 -3.75 -6.08 -6.36
N PRO A 23 -5.07 -6.33 -6.30
CA PRO A 23 -5.66 -7.54 -6.86
C PRO A 23 -5.45 -7.67 -8.37
N ALA A 24 -5.12 -8.87 -8.84
CA ALA A 24 -4.91 -9.16 -10.26
C ALA A 24 -5.99 -8.57 -11.20
N PRO A 25 -7.31 -8.64 -10.90
CA PRO A 25 -8.35 -8.10 -11.78
C PRO A 25 -8.36 -6.57 -11.94
N VAL A 26 -7.67 -5.83 -11.06
CA VAL A 26 -7.61 -4.36 -11.11
C VAL A 26 -6.56 -3.88 -12.11
N TRP A 27 -5.57 -4.73 -12.42
CA TRP A 27 -4.49 -4.41 -13.36
C TRP A 27 -4.96 -4.42 -14.82
N ARG A 28 -4.37 -3.52 -15.61
CA ARG A 28 -4.54 -3.45 -17.07
C ARG A 28 -3.21 -3.74 -17.75
N VAL A 29 -3.24 -4.37 -18.92
CA VAL A 29 -2.07 -4.43 -19.79
C VAL A 29 -1.75 -3.01 -20.28
N GLY A 30 -0.51 -2.59 -20.13
CA GLY A 30 -0.06 -1.24 -20.49
C GLY A 30 -0.24 -0.23 -19.34
N LEU A 31 -0.88 0.90 -19.64
CA LEU A 31 -0.96 2.03 -18.71
C LEU A 31 -1.95 1.75 -17.57
N ASN A 32 -1.47 1.98 -16.35
CA ASN A 32 -2.25 1.94 -15.12
C ASN A 32 -2.15 3.30 -14.44
N GLU A 33 -3.25 3.76 -13.86
CA GLU A 33 -3.29 5.01 -13.10
C GLU A 33 -3.22 4.71 -11.60
N LEU A 34 -2.30 5.39 -10.91
CA LEU A 34 -2.21 5.39 -9.46
C LEU A 34 -2.51 6.79 -8.93
N VAL A 35 -3.47 6.87 -8.01
CA VAL A 35 -3.81 8.11 -7.29
C VAL A 35 -3.54 7.91 -5.81
N ILE A 36 -2.79 8.83 -5.21
CA ILE A 36 -2.42 8.80 -3.79
C ILE A 36 -2.89 10.10 -3.14
N LEU A 37 -3.52 9.94 -1.98
CA LEU A 37 -3.75 11.04 -1.04
C LEU A 37 -2.76 10.87 0.11
N GLU A 38 -1.75 11.74 0.16
CA GLU A 38 -0.77 11.84 1.24
C GLU A 38 -1.13 13.02 2.16
N LEU A 39 -1.01 12.82 3.47
CA LEU A 39 -1.43 13.78 4.48
C LEU A 39 -0.27 14.47 5.21
N HIS A 40 0.95 13.94 5.12
CA HIS A 40 2.12 14.42 5.84
C HIS A 40 3.27 14.78 4.90
N ARG A 41 3.89 13.78 4.25
CA ARG A 41 5.07 13.98 3.41
C ARG A 41 5.04 13.08 2.18
N PRO A 42 5.09 13.63 0.96
CA PRO A 42 5.11 12.82 -0.26
C PRO A 42 6.42 12.05 -0.39
N GLY A 43 6.32 10.80 -0.87
CA GLY A 43 7.45 10.02 -1.35
C GLY A 43 7.81 10.35 -2.81
N GLU A 44 9.00 9.93 -3.24
CA GLU A 44 9.48 10.17 -4.61
C GLU A 44 9.14 9.03 -5.59
N ARG A 45 8.96 7.81 -5.07
CA ARG A 45 8.76 6.59 -5.85
C ARG A 45 7.75 5.67 -5.17
N ILE A 46 7.09 4.86 -5.99
CA ILE A 46 6.29 3.70 -5.57
C ILE A 46 6.98 2.45 -6.09
N GLU A 47 7.03 1.40 -5.29
CA GLU A 47 7.57 0.10 -5.67
C GLU A 47 6.45 -0.94 -5.70
N LEU A 48 6.59 -1.91 -6.61
CA LEU A 48 5.73 -3.06 -6.73
C LEU A 48 6.51 -4.27 -6.23
N CYS A 49 5.98 -4.93 -5.20
CA CYS A 49 6.60 -6.09 -4.58
C CYS A 49 5.73 -7.33 -4.82
N ASP A 50 6.37 -8.49 -4.95
CA ASP A 50 5.73 -9.80 -5.06
C ASP A 50 5.37 -10.42 -3.70
N VAL A 51 6.00 -9.94 -2.62
CA VAL A 51 5.73 -10.33 -1.23
C VAL A 51 5.24 -9.13 -0.43
N ALA A 52 4.23 -9.34 0.41
CA ALA A 52 3.71 -8.31 1.31
C ALA A 52 4.69 -8.04 2.46
N ASP A 53 5.01 -6.76 2.67
CA ASP A 53 5.61 -6.28 3.92
C ASP A 53 4.48 -5.80 4.84
N LEU A 54 4.32 -6.53 5.93
CA LEU A 54 3.31 -6.29 6.96
C LEU A 54 3.94 -5.95 8.30
N ASP A 55 5.26 -5.72 8.37
CA ASP A 55 6.08 -5.73 9.58
C ASP A 55 5.83 -6.97 10.48
N PRO A 56 6.71 -7.25 11.44
CA PRO A 56 6.33 -8.09 12.56
C PRO A 56 5.16 -7.42 13.28
N THR A 57 4.05 -8.15 13.46
CA THR A 57 2.99 -7.73 14.38
C THR A 57 3.66 -7.46 15.73
N ASP A 58 3.55 -6.23 16.25
CA ASP A 58 3.90 -5.94 17.63
C ASP A 58 3.20 -6.99 18.51
N PRO A 59 3.91 -7.82 19.31
CA PRO A 59 3.33 -8.92 20.06
C PRO A 59 2.29 -8.48 21.13
N GLY A 60 1.96 -7.19 21.19
CA GLY A 60 1.15 -6.60 22.22
C GLY A 60 1.97 -6.42 23.49
N PRO A 61 1.50 -5.57 24.43
CA PRO A 61 2.17 -5.45 25.71
C PRO A 61 2.13 -6.82 26.41
N THR A 62 3.30 -7.38 26.68
CA THR A 62 3.41 -8.48 27.64
C THR A 62 3.08 -7.91 29.02
N GLY A 63 1.86 -8.19 29.49
CA GLY A 63 1.34 -7.78 30.80
C GLY A 63 0.64 -8.93 31.47
#